data_AF-A0A0Q6WB58-F1
#
_entry.id   AF-A0A0Q6WB58-F1
#
_cell.length_a   1.000
_cell.length_b   1.000
_cell.length_c   1.000
_cell.angle_alpha   90.00
_cell.angle_beta   90.00
_cell.angle_gamma   90.00
#
_symmetry.space_group_name_H-M   'P 1'
#
loop_
_entity.id
_entity.type
_entity.pdbx_description
1 polymer ?
#
loop_
_entity_poly.entity_id
_entity_poly.type
_entity_poly.pdbx_seq_one_letter_code
_entity_poly.pdbx_strand_id
1 'polypeptide(L)'
;MDKQRSVEELTDELDALQEGDARAPFLIELLGRAGHERHEDIVFELGLIGSPSAVSAIARAATSPYRYIEEWGNLHEFQRKCAYALARIATHESRVALEQMAESPDPHLHEYGLEGLEHWPLPFKRR
;
A
#
# COMPACT_ATOMS: atom_id res chain seq x y z
N MET A 1 28.87 3.67 -2.47
CA MET A 1 27.68 4.21 -3.17
C MET A 1 26.82 3.01 -3.49
N ASP A 2 25.72 2.80 -2.78
CA ASP A 2 24.73 1.82 -3.20
C ASP A 2 24.17 2.26 -4.55
N LYS A 3 24.26 1.38 -5.54
CA LYS A 3 23.69 1.62 -6.86
C LYS A 3 22.18 1.49 -6.71
N GLN A 4 21.46 2.59 -6.89
CA GLN A 4 20.00 2.56 -6.81
C GLN A 4 19.45 1.72 -7.97
N ARG A 5 18.70 0.67 -7.65
CA ARG A 5 18.07 -0.23 -8.63
C ARG A 5 17.10 0.55 -9.51
N SER A 6 16.97 0.21 -10.78
CA SER A 6 15.94 0.78 -11.67
C SER A 6 14.56 0.17 -11.36
N VAL A 7 13.48 0.79 -11.86
CA VAL A 7 12.12 0.22 -11.76
C VAL A 7 12.03 -1.11 -12.50
N GLU A 8 12.71 -1.23 -13.63
CA GLU A 8 12.78 -2.45 -14.44
C GLU A 8 13.50 -3.57 -13.69
N GLU A 9 14.68 -3.29 -13.12
CA GLU A 9 15.45 -4.26 -12.31
C GLU A 9 14.61 -4.78 -11.12
N LEU A 10 13.92 -3.89 -10.40
CA LEU A 10 13.04 -4.27 -9.29
C LEU A 10 11.83 -5.09 -9.74
N THR A 11 11.28 -4.79 -10.92
CA THR A 11 10.15 -5.51 -11.48
C THR A 11 10.56 -6.93 -11.89
N ASP A 12 11.70 -7.07 -12.56
CA ASP A 12 12.24 -8.36 -12.96
C ASP A 12 12.59 -9.23 -11.74
N GLU A 13 13.22 -8.64 -10.72
CA GLU A 13 13.51 -9.34 -9.47
C GLU A 13 12.21 -9.76 -8.76
N LEU A 14 11.20 -8.88 -8.70
CA LEU A 14 9.91 -9.20 -8.11
C LEU A 14 9.22 -10.34 -8.87
N ASP A 15 9.20 -10.30 -10.20
CA ASP A 15 8.49 -11.29 -11.02
C ASP A 15 9.18 -12.67 -11.01
N ALA A 16 10.48 -12.73 -10.68
CA ALA A 16 11.22 -13.97 -10.45
C ALA A 16 10.93 -14.63 -9.09
N LEU A 17 10.35 -13.89 -8.13
CA LEU A 17 10.05 -14.40 -6.79
C LEU A 17 8.68 -15.08 -6.72
N GLN A 18 8.62 -16.22 -6.02
CA GLN A 18 7.35 -16.84 -5.63
C GLN A 18 6.55 -15.93 -4.69
N GLU A 19 5.22 -16.00 -4.76
CA GLU A 19 4.31 -15.28 -3.88
C GLU A 19 4.61 -15.53 -2.39
N GLY A 20 4.69 -14.45 -1.60
CA GLY A 20 4.93 -14.54 -0.16
C GLY A 20 5.87 -13.48 0.39
N ASP A 21 6.26 -13.66 1.64
CA ASP A 21 6.93 -12.64 2.46
C ASP A 21 8.23 -12.11 1.85
N ALA A 22 8.94 -12.93 1.07
CA ALA A 22 10.16 -12.55 0.37
C ALA A 22 9.95 -11.40 -0.63
N ARG A 23 8.73 -11.19 -1.12
CA ARG A 23 8.38 -10.11 -2.05
C ARG A 23 8.17 -8.77 -1.36
N ALA A 24 7.92 -8.75 -0.04
CA ALA A 24 7.58 -7.53 0.68
C ALA A 24 8.61 -6.39 0.53
N PRO A 25 9.94 -6.62 0.63
CA PRO A 25 10.91 -5.54 0.46
C PRO A 25 10.88 -4.91 -0.94
N PHE A 26 10.66 -5.72 -1.98
CA PHE A 26 10.59 -5.28 -3.38
C PHE A 26 9.31 -4.49 -3.65
N LEU A 27 8.19 -5.01 -3.16
CA LEU A 27 6.89 -4.34 -3.22
C LEU A 27 6.90 -2.99 -2.50
N ILE A 28 7.50 -2.92 -1.31
CA ILE A 28 7.65 -1.66 -0.55
C ILE A 28 8.49 -0.65 -1.33
N GLU A 29 9.58 -1.09 -1.95
CA GLU A 29 10.45 -0.21 -2.73
C GLU A 29 9.76 0.28 -4.02
N LEU A 30 9.08 -0.61 -4.75
CA LEU A 30 8.30 -0.25 -5.93
C LEU A 30 7.14 0.67 -5.59
N LEU A 31 6.42 0.47 -4.48
CA LEU A 31 5.33 1.35 -4.07
C LEU A 31 5.77 2.82 -3.97
N GLY A 32 7.03 3.08 -3.59
CA GLY A 32 7.59 4.42 -3.51
C GLY A 32 8.07 5.02 -4.83
N ARG A 33 7.95 4.32 -5.97
CA ARG A 33 8.54 4.72 -7.25
C ARG A 33 7.48 5.07 -8.29
N ALA A 34 7.67 6.19 -8.97
CA ALA A 34 6.93 6.51 -10.19
C ALA A 34 7.50 5.73 -11.40
N GLY A 35 6.78 5.77 -12.52
CA GLY A 35 7.22 5.14 -13.77
C GLY A 35 6.74 3.70 -13.97
N HIS A 36 5.76 3.26 -13.18
CA HIS A 36 5.00 2.02 -13.41
C HIS A 36 3.55 2.20 -12.95
N GLU A 37 2.69 1.29 -13.37
CA GLU A 37 1.24 1.34 -13.11
C GLU A 37 0.77 0.28 -12.09
N ARG A 38 1.72 -0.38 -11.39
CA ARG A 38 1.49 -1.50 -10.47
C ARG A 38 1.04 -1.11 -9.04
N HIS A 39 0.82 0.16 -8.72
CA HIS A 39 0.64 0.59 -7.31
C HIS A 39 -0.55 -0.09 -6.63
N GLU A 40 -1.66 -0.27 -7.34
CA GLU A 40 -2.84 -0.93 -6.80
C GLU A 40 -2.58 -2.41 -6.49
N ASP A 41 -1.93 -3.13 -7.40
CA ASP A 41 -1.54 -4.53 -7.23
C ASP A 41 -0.55 -4.68 -6.06
N ILE A 42 0.41 -3.76 -5.97
CA ILE A 42 1.42 -3.75 -4.92
C ILE A 42 0.75 -3.58 -3.54
N VAL A 43 -0.14 -2.60 -3.39
CA VAL A 43 -0.87 -2.36 -2.13
C VAL A 43 -1.71 -3.57 -1.76
N PHE A 44 -2.40 -4.16 -2.74
CA PHE A 44 -3.20 -5.37 -2.52
C PHE A 44 -2.33 -6.53 -2.02
N GLU A 45 -1.20 -6.80 -2.68
CA GLU A 45 -0.30 -7.89 -2.32
C GLU A 45 0.34 -7.68 -0.94
N LEU A 46 0.79 -6.45 -0.63
CA LEU A 46 1.32 -6.12 0.70
C LEU A 46 0.29 -6.34 1.82
N GLY A 47 -0.99 -6.05 1.56
CA GLY A 47 -2.08 -6.36 2.47
C GLY A 47 -2.31 -7.86 2.66
N LEU A 48 -2.09 -8.68 1.62
CA LEU A 48 -2.16 -10.16 1.73
C LEU A 48 -0.96 -10.76 2.46
N ILE A 49 0.24 -10.18 2.26
CA ILE A 49 1.44 -10.58 2.99
C ILE A 49 1.32 -10.19 4.47
N GLY A 50 0.72 -9.04 4.77
CA GLY A 50 0.54 -8.58 6.15
C GLY A 50 1.84 -8.15 6.84
N SER A 51 2.87 -7.79 6.08
CA SER A 51 4.18 -7.43 6.64
C SER A 51 4.11 -6.07 7.37
N PRO A 52 4.49 -5.99 8.66
CA PRO A 52 4.51 -4.73 9.41
C PRO A 52 5.38 -3.64 8.79
N SER A 53 6.43 -4.02 8.05
CA SER A 53 7.34 -3.07 7.39
C SER A 53 6.65 -2.28 6.26
N ALA A 54 5.51 -2.75 5.76
CA ALA A 54 4.76 -2.11 4.68
C ALA A 54 3.92 -0.91 5.13
N VAL A 55 3.59 -0.81 6.43
CA VAL A 55 2.65 0.19 6.97
C VAL A 55 3.03 1.60 6.54
N SER A 56 4.27 2.01 6.76
CA SER A 56 4.72 3.36 6.42
C SER A 56 4.68 3.64 4.91
N ALA A 57 4.97 2.64 4.08
CA ALA A 57 4.93 2.79 2.63
C ALA A 57 3.49 2.93 2.12
N ILE A 58 2.56 2.13 2.63
CA ILE A 58 1.13 2.20 2.29
C ILE A 58 0.51 3.52 2.77
N ALA A 59 0.83 3.97 3.98
CA ALA A 59 0.33 5.24 4.51
C ALA A 59 0.79 6.43 3.65
N ARG A 60 2.06 6.42 3.19
CA ARG A 60 2.56 7.43 2.23
C ARG A 60 1.87 7.32 0.87
N ALA A 61 1.66 6.10 0.38
CA ALA A 61 1.00 5.89 -0.91
C ALA A 61 -0.43 6.43 -0.92
N ALA A 62 -1.18 6.27 0.18
CA ALA A 62 -2.55 6.79 0.34
C ALA A 62 -2.64 8.33 0.18
N THR A 63 -1.54 9.05 0.40
CA THR A 63 -1.47 10.52 0.27
C THR A 63 -0.66 10.98 -0.95
N SER A 64 -0.20 10.06 -1.80
CA SER A 64 0.68 10.37 -2.93
C SER A 64 -0.11 10.57 -4.23
N PRO A 65 0.09 11.69 -4.95
CA PRO A 65 -0.56 11.95 -6.23
C PRO A 65 0.20 11.26 -7.38
N TYR A 66 -0.01 9.94 -7.54
CA TYR A 66 0.55 9.23 -8.70
C TYR A 66 -0.19 9.69 -9.96
N ARG A 67 0.52 10.37 -10.87
CA ARG A 67 -0.06 11.02 -12.05
C ARG A 67 -1.05 10.13 -12.83
N TYR A 68 -0.70 8.88 -13.11
CA TYR A 68 -1.57 7.99 -13.90
C TYR A 68 -2.87 7.64 -13.15
N ILE A 69 -2.82 7.53 -11.82
CA ILE A 69 -4.01 7.28 -10.99
C ILE A 69 -4.96 8.48 -11.05
N GLU A 70 -4.42 9.69 -11.00
CA GLU A 70 -5.20 10.93 -11.15
C GLU A 70 -5.77 11.07 -12.56
N GLU A 71 -4.95 10.85 -13.59
CA GLU A 71 -5.36 10.93 -15.01
C GLU A 71 -6.50 9.95 -15.35
N TRP A 72 -6.56 8.80 -14.67
CA TRP A 72 -7.60 7.80 -14.86
C TRP A 72 -8.78 7.95 -13.88
N GLY A 73 -8.70 8.88 -12.92
CA GLY A 73 -9.76 9.11 -11.93
C GLY A 73 -9.86 8.03 -10.85
N ASN A 74 -8.80 7.24 -10.63
CA ASN A 74 -8.79 6.09 -9.71
C ASN A 74 -8.29 6.43 -8.30
N LEU A 75 -8.04 7.70 -7.99
CA LEU A 75 -7.42 8.12 -6.72
C LEU A 75 -8.19 7.61 -5.50
N HIS A 76 -9.52 7.70 -5.52
CA HIS A 76 -10.35 7.29 -4.39
C HIS A 76 -10.34 5.77 -4.21
N GLU A 77 -10.41 5.01 -5.30
CA GLU A 77 -10.30 3.55 -5.25
C GLU A 77 -8.96 3.10 -4.68
N PHE A 78 -7.88 3.79 -5.09
CA PHE A 78 -6.54 3.52 -4.60
C PHE A 78 -6.40 3.84 -3.10
N GLN A 79 -6.89 5.00 -2.64
CA GLN A 79 -6.91 5.38 -1.23
C GLN A 79 -7.66 4.35 -0.38
N ARG A 80 -8.82 3.88 -0.86
CA ARG A 80 -9.58 2.81 -0.20
C ARG A 80 -8.80 1.50 -0.14
N LYS A 81 -8.12 1.10 -1.23
CA LYS A 81 -7.23 -0.08 -1.24
C LYS A 81 -6.13 0.04 -0.19
N CYS A 82 -5.53 1.21 -0.01
CA CYS A 82 -4.56 1.46 1.06
C CYS A 82 -5.16 1.26 2.46
N ALA A 83 -6.36 1.80 2.72
CA ALA A 83 -7.05 1.60 4.00
C ALA A 83 -7.28 0.10 4.31
N TYR A 84 -7.78 -0.67 3.35
CA TYR A 84 -7.98 -2.11 3.52
C TYR A 84 -6.68 -2.88 3.71
N ALA A 85 -5.60 -2.49 3.03
CA ALA A 85 -4.30 -3.11 3.22
C ALA A 85 -3.76 -2.86 4.64
N LEU A 86 -3.91 -1.65 5.18
CA LEU A 86 -3.59 -1.33 6.58
C LEU A 86 -4.46 -2.13 7.55
N ALA A 87 -5.77 -2.24 7.31
CA ALA A 87 -6.68 -3.06 8.10
C ALA A 87 -6.25 -4.53 8.15
N ARG A 88 -5.73 -5.06 7.04
CA ARG A 88 -5.23 -6.45 6.94
C ARG A 88 -3.89 -6.69 7.63
N ILE A 89 -2.98 -5.72 7.63
CA ILE A 89 -1.69 -5.82 8.34
C ILE A 89 -1.92 -5.94 9.86
N ALA A 90 -2.96 -5.30 10.39
CA ALA A 90 -3.48 -5.54 11.74
C ALA A 90 -2.45 -5.33 12.88
N THR A 91 -1.48 -4.44 12.70
CA THR A 91 -0.57 -3.98 13.77
C THR A 91 -1.04 -2.68 14.40
N HIS A 92 -0.49 -2.32 15.56
CA HIS A 92 -0.77 -1.02 16.18
C HIS A 92 -0.43 0.15 15.25
N GLU A 93 0.70 0.07 14.54
CA GLU A 93 1.14 1.09 13.59
C GLU A 93 0.17 1.22 12.41
N SER A 94 -0.40 0.10 11.94
CA SER A 94 -1.41 0.12 10.87
C SER A 94 -2.70 0.80 11.32
N ARG A 95 -3.10 0.65 12.60
CA ARG A 95 -4.22 1.37 13.17
C ARG A 95 -3.95 2.86 13.27
N VAL A 96 -2.76 3.25 13.75
CA VAL A 96 -2.36 4.67 13.82
C VAL A 96 -2.38 5.30 12.42
N ALA A 97 -1.92 4.59 11.39
CA ALA A 97 -2.01 5.08 10.01
C ALA A 97 -3.46 5.29 9.54
N LEU A 98 -4.38 4.39 9.92
CA LEU A 98 -5.82 4.55 9.63
C LEU A 98 -6.44 5.72 10.39
N GLU A 99 -6.07 5.92 11.66
CA GLU A 99 -6.48 7.08 12.47
C GLU A 99 -6.01 8.38 11.83
N GLN A 100 -4.77 8.44 11.33
CA GLN A 100 -4.25 9.60 10.59
C GLN A 100 -5.02 9.86 9.29
N MET A 101 -5.39 8.81 8.54
CA MET A 101 -6.25 8.96 7.37
C MET A 101 -7.62 9.52 7.77
N ALA A 102 -8.21 9.03 8.86
CA ALA A 102 -9.49 9.49 9.40
C ALA A 102 -9.43 10.92 9.98
N GLU A 103 -8.26 11.47 10.23
CA GLU A 103 -8.09 12.88 10.65
C GLU A 103 -7.82 13.81 9.45
N SER A 104 -7.71 13.27 8.24
CA SER A 104 -7.39 14.05 7.04
C SER A 104 -8.47 15.08 6.70
N PRO A 105 -8.09 16.29 6.24
CA PRO A 105 -9.04 17.23 5.66
C PRO A 105 -9.52 16.83 4.26
N ASP A 106 -8.85 15.87 3.60
CA ASP A 106 -9.33 15.27 2.35
C ASP A 106 -10.55 14.38 2.65
N PRO A 107 -11.75 14.68 2.09
CA PRO A 107 -12.97 13.95 2.43
C PRO A 107 -12.92 12.46 2.12
N HIS A 108 -12.24 12.06 1.04
CA HIS A 108 -12.14 10.66 0.63
C HIS A 108 -11.15 9.91 1.51
N LEU A 109 -10.01 10.53 1.81
CA LEU A 109 -9.05 9.95 2.72
C LEU A 109 -9.63 9.79 4.14
N HIS A 110 -10.40 10.79 4.60
CA HIS A 110 -11.16 10.74 5.86
C HIS A 110 -12.13 9.57 5.88
N GLU A 111 -13.00 9.48 4.87
CA GLU A 111 -13.99 8.40 4.72
C GLU A 111 -13.33 7.02 4.73
N TYR A 112 -12.28 6.82 3.93
CA TYR A 112 -11.61 5.53 3.85
C TYR A 112 -10.76 5.20 5.07
N GLY A 113 -10.24 6.21 5.78
CA GLY A 113 -9.64 6.02 7.09
C GLY A 113 -10.63 5.43 8.09
N LEU A 114 -11.84 6.01 8.17
CA LEU A 114 -12.92 5.51 9.03
C LEU A 114 -13.39 4.10 8.61
N GLU A 115 -13.58 3.85 7.31
CA GLU A 115 -13.95 2.53 6.81
C GLU A 115 -12.88 1.47 7.16
N GLY A 116 -11.59 1.82 6.99
CA GLY A 116 -10.49 0.93 7.38
C GLY A 116 -10.47 0.63 8.88
N LEU A 117 -10.78 1.62 9.74
CA LEU A 117 -10.90 1.42 11.18
C LEU A 117 -12.08 0.52 11.57
N GLU A 118 -13.22 0.65 10.89
CA GLU A 118 -14.38 -0.22 11.11
C GLU A 118 -14.04 -1.69 10.85
N HIS A 119 -13.20 -1.95 9.84
CA HIS A 119 -12.74 -3.29 9.52
C HIS A 119 -11.51 -3.74 10.32
N TRP A 120 -10.82 -2.85 11.05
CA TRP A 120 -9.59 -3.19 11.76
C TRP A 120 -9.87 -3.93 13.08
N PRO A 121 -9.18 -5.05 13.38
CA PRO A 121 -8.25 -5.76 12.50
C PRO A 121 -8.97 -6.71 11.53
N LEU A 122 -8.54 -6.72 10.25
CA LEU A 122 -9.04 -7.63 9.20
C LEU A 122 -7.94 -8.60 8.74
N PRO A 123 -7.29 -9.38 9.63
CA PRO A 123 -6.13 -10.16 9.24
C PRO A 123 -6.50 -11.17 8.14
N PHE A 124 -5.72 -11.17 7.06
CA PHE A 124 -5.88 -12.15 6.00
C PHE A 124 -5.47 -13.53 6.53
N LYS A 125 -6.39 -14.50 6.48
CA LYS A 125 -6.10 -15.91 6.76
C LYS A 125 -5.96 -16.63 5.41
N ARG A 126 -4.73 -17.04 5.07
CA ARG A 126 -4.52 -18.00 3.96
C ARG A 126 -5.34 -19.26 4.26
N ARG A 127 -6.20 -19.66 3.31
CA ARG A 127 -6.96 -20.92 3.38
C ARG A 127 -6.06 -22.10 3.12
#